data_AF-A0A392RFH7-F1
#
_entry.id   AF-A0A392RFH7-F1
#
_cell.length_a   1.000
_cell.length_b   1.000
_cell.length_c   1.000
_cell.angle_alpha   90.00
_cell.angle_beta   90.00
_cell.angle_gamma   90.00
#
_symmetry.space_group_name_H-M   'P 1'
#
loop_
_entity.id
_entity.type
_entity.pdbx_description
1 polymer ?
#
loop_
_entity_poly.entity_id
_entity_poly.type
_entity_poly.pdbx_seq_one_letter_code
_entity_poly.pdbx_strand_id
1 'polypeptide(L)'
;FFEKFPPAVPDAEKSIILGLTPAARETQLVRDTAAVVRLLETALVLNSEETWLVAKLKKLQARNEKLRAEMTKVENAFSDYRNKHEVQVGLVTELG
;
A
#
# COMPACT_ATOMS: atom_id res chain seq x y z
N PHE A 1 17.67 -5.83 25.33
CA PHE A 1 17.95 -7.06 24.55
C PHE A 1 19.43 -7.40 24.60
N PHE A 2 20.33 -6.54 24.11
CA PHE A 2 21.77 -6.81 24.09
C PHE A 2 22.45 -6.93 25.47
N GLU A 3 21.90 -6.34 26.53
CA GLU A 3 22.40 -6.59 27.90
C GLU A 3 22.13 -8.02 28.38
N LYS A 4 21.02 -8.62 27.94
CA LYS A 4 20.63 -10.00 28.31
C LYS A 4 21.19 -11.04 27.32
N PHE A 5 21.43 -10.62 26.09
CA PHE A 5 21.96 -11.44 25.00
C PHE A 5 23.08 -10.66 24.30
N PRO A 6 24.29 -10.63 24.88
CA PRO A 6 25.40 -9.92 24.27
C PRO A 6 25.71 -10.54 22.90
N PRO A 7 25.97 -9.72 21.87
CA PRO A 7 26.32 -10.25 20.56
C PRO A 7 27.66 -10.99 20.66
N ALA A 8 27.63 -12.28 20.33
CA ALA A 8 28.81 -13.14 20.32
C ALA A 8 29.30 -13.32 18.88
N VAL A 9 30.58 -13.05 18.65
CA VAL A 9 31.23 -13.30 17.36
C VAL A 9 31.83 -14.70 17.40
N PRO A 10 31.48 -15.62 16.47
CA PRO A 10 32.07 -16.95 16.40
C PRO A 10 33.60 -16.88 16.22
N ASP A 11 34.34 -17.82 16.80
CA ASP A 11 35.81 -17.79 16.75
C ASP A 11 36.38 -17.92 15.32
N ALA A 12 35.65 -18.61 14.43
CA ALA A 12 35.98 -18.64 13.01
C ALA A 12 35.92 -17.24 12.38
N GLU A 13 34.90 -16.47 12.73
CA GLU A 13 34.70 -15.12 12.18
C GLU A 13 35.68 -14.12 12.80
N LYS A 14 35.98 -14.25 14.10
CA LYS A 14 37.10 -13.51 14.72
C LYS A 14 38.41 -13.80 14.00
N SER A 15 38.70 -15.06 13.68
CA SER A 15 39.95 -15.45 13.01
C SER A 15 40.04 -14.88 11.60
N ILE A 16 38.93 -14.86 10.85
CA ILE A 16 38.86 -14.24 9.53
C ILE A 16 39.11 -12.74 9.63
N ILE A 17 38.41 -12.03 10.52
CA ILE A 17 38.57 -10.59 10.72
C ILE A 17 40.01 -10.29 11.12
N LEU A 18 40.55 -11.00 12.12
CA LEU A 18 41.91 -10.78 12.62
C LEU A 18 43.00 -11.18 11.62
N GLY A 19 42.70 -12.09 10.67
CA GLY A 19 43.60 -12.47 9.58
C GLY A 19 43.72 -11.43 8.46
N LEU A 20 42.76 -10.50 8.34
CA LEU A 20 42.84 -9.40 7.37
C LEU A 20 43.81 -8.31 7.81
N THR A 21 44.46 -7.65 6.85
CA THR A 21 45.25 -6.44 7.12
C THR A 21 44.32 -5.28 7.53
N PRO A 22 44.82 -4.28 8.30
CA PRO A 22 44.02 -3.12 8.69
C PRO A 22 43.34 -2.40 7.50
N ALA A 23 44.06 -2.20 6.40
CA ALA A 23 43.53 -1.55 5.20
C ALA A 23 42.41 -2.36 4.51
N ALA A 24 42.52 -3.71 4.52
CA ALA A 24 41.49 -4.57 3.98
C ALA A 24 40.21 -4.52 4.83
N ARG A 25 40.35 -4.48 6.17
CA ARG A 25 39.21 -4.31 7.09
C ARG A 25 38.52 -2.98 6.89
N GLU A 26 39.28 -1.89 6.76
CA GLU A 26 38.72 -0.56 6.52
C GLU A 26 37.92 -0.52 5.21
N THR A 27 38.49 -1.07 4.14
CA THR A 27 37.80 -1.17 2.85
C THR A 27 36.49 -1.98 2.95
N GLN A 28 36.51 -3.09 3.67
CA GLN A 28 35.33 -3.92 3.87
C GLN A 28 34.27 -3.20 4.71
N LEU A 29 34.66 -2.56 5.81
CA LEU A 29 33.76 -1.79 6.68
C LEU A 29 33.07 -0.65 5.92
N VAL A 30 33.78 0.05 5.04
CA VAL A 30 33.17 1.10 4.21
C VAL A 30 32.11 0.51 3.27
N ARG A 31 32.39 -0.64 2.65
CA ARG A 31 31.41 -1.32 1.76
C ARG A 31 30.18 -1.80 2.53
N ASP A 32 30.39 -2.40 3.69
CA ASP A 32 29.31 -2.92 4.53
C ASP A 32 28.45 -1.76 5.06
N THR A 33 29.07 -0.66 5.47
CA THR A 33 28.37 0.56 5.87
C THR A 33 27.53 1.10 4.71
N ALA A 34 28.10 1.18 3.51
CA ALA A 34 27.36 1.61 2.32
C ALA A 34 26.22 0.64 1.95
N ALA A 35 26.37 -0.66 2.19
CA ALA A 35 25.30 -1.64 1.99
C ALA A 35 24.16 -1.43 3.01
N VAL A 36 24.48 -1.20 4.28
CA VAL A 36 23.48 -0.92 5.34
C VAL A 36 22.74 0.38 5.07
N VAL A 37 23.43 1.43 4.63
CA VAL A 37 22.79 2.71 4.25
C VAL A 37 21.79 2.49 3.11
N ARG A 38 22.18 1.79 2.04
CA ARG A 38 21.28 1.49 0.91
C ARG A 38 20.08 0.64 1.32
N LEU A 39 20.28 -0.32 2.22
CA LEU A 39 19.19 -1.13 2.77
C LEU A 39 18.19 -0.22 3.52
N LEU A 40 18.69 0.69 4.36
CA LEU A 40 17.87 1.61 5.12
C LEU A 40 17.09 2.58 4.20
N GLU A 41 17.75 3.15 3.20
CA GLU A 41 17.10 4.01 2.20
C GLU A 41 15.98 3.26 1.48
N THR A 42 16.24 2.02 1.04
CA THR A 42 15.23 1.18 0.39
C THR A 42 14.04 0.92 1.32
N ALA A 43 14.28 0.58 2.58
CA ALA A 43 13.21 0.35 3.55
C ALA A 43 12.36 1.61 3.79
N LEU A 44 12.99 2.80 3.86
CA LEU A 44 12.28 4.07 4.01
C LEU A 44 11.41 4.40 2.79
N VAL A 45 11.93 4.19 1.58
CA VAL A 45 11.16 4.39 0.34
C VAL A 45 9.95 3.47 0.31
N LEU A 46 10.14 2.16 0.55
CA LEU A 46 9.05 1.19 0.56
C LEU A 46 7.98 1.52 1.61
N ASN A 47 8.39 1.93 2.80
CA ASN A 47 7.45 2.34 3.87
C ASN A 47 6.64 3.58 3.47
N SER A 48 7.24 4.53 2.75
CA SER A 48 6.54 5.70 2.22
C SER A 48 5.58 5.33 1.08
N GLU A 49 5.96 4.40 0.21
CA GLU A 49 5.11 3.88 -0.86
C GLU A 49 3.88 3.15 -0.30
N GLU A 50 4.06 2.31 0.72
CA GLU A 50 2.94 1.66 1.40
C GLU A 50 1.96 2.70 1.99
N THR A 51 2.49 3.72 2.66
CA THR A 51 1.68 4.82 3.21
C THR A 51 0.90 5.56 2.12
N TRP A 52 1.55 5.83 0.97
CA TRP A 52 0.91 6.47 -0.18
C TRP A 52 -0.14 5.56 -0.84
N LEU A 53 0.15 4.26 -0.99
CA LEU A 53 -0.77 3.26 -1.53
C LEU A 53 -2.04 3.17 -0.68
N VAL A 54 -1.90 3.14 0.65
CA VAL A 54 -3.04 3.16 1.58
C VAL A 54 -3.88 4.43 1.41
N ALA A 55 -3.26 5.60 1.29
CA ALA A 55 -3.98 6.85 1.06
C ALA A 55 -4.71 6.86 -0.30
N LYS A 56 -4.07 6.35 -1.36
CA LYS A 56 -4.66 6.23 -2.69
C LYS A 56 -5.84 5.25 -2.69
N LEU A 57 -5.72 4.12 -2.00
CA LEU A 57 -6.78 3.13 -1.86
C LEU A 57 -8.00 3.72 -1.14
N LYS A 58 -7.80 4.43 -0.02
CA LYS A 58 -8.88 5.15 0.69
C LYS A 58 -9.60 6.16 -0.21
N LYS A 59 -8.85 6.93 -1.01
CA LYS A 59 -9.42 7.89 -1.97
C LYS A 59 -10.25 7.21 -3.05
N LEU A 60 -9.80 6.07 -3.56
CA LEU A 60 -10.55 5.29 -4.55
C LEU A 60 -11.81 4.66 -3.96
N GLN A 61 -11.73 4.15 -2.72
CA GLN A 61 -12.89 3.62 -2.01
C GLN A 61 -13.98 4.68 -1.84
N ALA A 62 -13.63 5.88 -1.35
CA ALA A 62 -14.58 6.98 -1.20
C ALA A 62 -15.24 7.40 -2.53
N ARG A 63 -14.48 7.37 -3.64
CA ARG A 63 -15.04 7.62 -4.98
C ARG A 63 -16.01 6.54 -5.41
N ASN A 64 -15.70 5.27 -5.13
CA ASN A 64 -16.56 4.14 -5.48
C ASN A 64 -17.88 4.19 -4.70
N GLU A 65 -17.82 4.49 -3.39
CA GLU A 65 -18.99 4.68 -2.54
C GLU A 65 -19.90 5.82 -3.07
N LYS A 66 -19.30 6.95 -3.46
CA LYS A 66 -20.06 8.06 -4.07
C LYS A 66 -20.73 7.64 -5.38
N LEU A 67 -20.00 6.95 -6.26
CA LEU A 67 -20.56 6.48 -7.53
C LEU A 67 -21.70 5.48 -7.33
N ARG A 68 -21.58 4.56 -6.36
CA ARG A 68 -22.66 3.65 -5.98
C ARG A 68 -23.90 4.40 -5.52
N ALA A 69 -23.74 5.43 -4.68
CA ALA A 69 -24.86 6.24 -4.22
C ALA A 69 -25.56 6.96 -5.39
N GLU A 70 -24.81 7.53 -6.34
CA GLU A 70 -25.38 8.16 -7.53
C GLU A 70 -26.06 7.14 -8.45
N MET A 71 -25.47 5.95 -8.63
CA MET A 71 -26.08 4.85 -9.39
C MET A 71 -27.44 4.47 -8.80
N THR A 72 -27.53 4.28 -7.48
CA THR A 72 -28.80 3.98 -6.81
C THR A 72 -29.84 5.09 -6.99
N LYS A 73 -29.43 6.37 -6.95
CA LYS A 73 -30.36 7.49 -7.21
C LYS A 73 -30.93 7.43 -8.62
N VAL A 74 -30.07 7.19 -9.62
CA VAL A 74 -30.46 7.12 -11.02
C VAL A 74 -31.37 5.91 -11.27
N GLU A 75 -31.05 4.74 -10.69
CA GLU A 75 -31.89 3.54 -10.76
C GLU A 75 -33.29 3.78 -10.17
N ASN A 76 -33.37 4.48 -9.03
CA ASN A 76 -34.64 4.83 -8.42
C ASN A 76 -35.44 5.80 -9.30
N ALA A 77 -34.80 6.84 -9.84
CA ALA A 77 -35.46 7.80 -10.73
C ALA A 77 -35.95 7.14 -12.03
N PHE A 78 -35.18 6.21 -12.57
CA PHE A 78 -35.55 5.46 -13.78
C PHE A 78 -36.75 4.54 -13.51
N SER A 79 -36.74 3.84 -12.38
CA SER A 79 -37.87 3.00 -11.94
C SER A 79 -39.16 3.81 -11.76
N ASP A 80 -39.08 4.97 -11.12
CA ASP A 80 -40.22 5.88 -10.94
C ASP A 80 -40.77 6.39 -12.29
N TYR A 81 -39.88 6.83 -13.18
CA TYR A 81 -40.27 7.27 -14.53
C TYR A 81 -40.96 6.15 -15.30
N ARG A 82 -40.41 4.94 -15.29
CA ARG A 82 -40.98 3.78 -15.98
C ARG A 82 -42.38 3.46 -15.46
N ASN A 83 -42.56 3.41 -14.13
CA ASN A 83 -43.85 3.14 -13.53
C ASN A 83 -44.91 4.20 -13.92
N LYS A 84 -44.53 5.49 -13.88
CA LYS A 84 -45.41 6.58 -14.33
C LYS A 84 -45.80 6.46 -15.80
N HIS A 85 -44.84 6.08 -16.65
CA HIS A 85 -45.08 5.87 -18.07
C HIS A 85 -46.04 4.69 -18.32
N GLU A 86 -45.85 3.57 -17.62
CA GLU A 86 -46.73 2.40 -17.71
C GLU A 86 -48.18 2.75 -17.30
N VAL A 87 -48.37 3.50 -16.22
CA VAL A 87 -49.70 4.01 -15.80
C VAL A 87 -50.32 4.93 -16.88
N GLN A 88 -49.53 5.86 -17.44
CA GLN A 88 -50.02 6.76 -18.47
C GLN A 88 -50.48 6.01 -19.72
N VAL A 89 -49.70 5.02 -20.18
CA VAL A 89 -50.04 4.19 -21.34
C VAL A 89 -51.32 3.38 -21.07
N GLY A 90 -51.47 2.82 -19.87
CA GLY A 90 -52.69 2.13 -19.45
C GLY A 90 -53.92 3.03 -19.53
N LEU A 91 -53.85 4.23 -18.93
CA LEU A 91 -54.96 5.19 -18.93
C LEU A 91 -55.36 5.64 -20.34
N VAL A 92 -54.39 5.89 -21.23
CA VAL A 92 -54.68 6.26 -22.63
C VAL A 92 -55.37 5.12 -23.38
N THR A 93 -55.00 3.87 -23.08
CA THR A 93 -55.60 2.69 -23.72
C THR A 93 -57.04 2.43 -23.24
N GLU A 94 -57.36 2.73 -21.98
CA GLU A 94 -58.70 2.50 -21.41
C GLU A 94 -59.71 3.61 -21.76
N LEU A 95 -59.25 4.83 -22.05
CA LEU A 95 -60.10 6.00 -22.26
C LEU A 95 -60.18 6.50 -23.72
N GLY A 96 -59.32 6.00 -24.62
CA GLY A 96 -59.32 6.30 -26.05
C GLY A 96 -60.08 5.27 -26.87
#